data_AF-A0A0P9DGA2-F1
#
_entry.id   AF-A0A0P9DGA2-F1
#
_cell.length_a   1.000
_cell.length_b   1.000
_cell.length_c   1.000
_cell.angle_alpha   90.00
_cell.angle_beta   90.00
_cell.angle_gamma   90.00
#
_symmetry.space_group_name_H-M   'P 1'
#
loop_
_entity.id
_entity.type
_entity.pdbx_description
1 polymer ?
#
loop_
_entity_poly.entity_id
_entity_poly.type
_entity_poly.pdbx_seq_one_letter_code
_entity_poly.pdbx_strand_id
1 'polypeptide(L)' 'AARAERVAVEFGDLLLAIAKLSMRLKLDAESALRGAIAKFRRRFAAMQRTLAEQGRDFTALSVPEKEALWAQAKDESAAE' A
#
# COMPACT_ATOMS: atom_id res chain seq x y z
N ALA A 1 -0.79 25.17 13.03
CA ALA A 1 -1.53 24.30 13.97
C ALA A 1 -2.97 24.06 13.49
N ALA A 2 -3.86 25.06 13.50
CA ALA A 2 -5.29 24.89 13.21
C ALA A 2 -5.65 24.23 11.85
N ARG A 3 -4.87 24.45 10.78
CA ARG A 3 -5.11 23.76 9.49
C ARG A 3 -4.78 22.27 9.54
N ALA A 4 -3.65 21.91 10.13
CA ALA A 4 -3.23 20.50 10.24
C ALA A 4 -4.20 19.72 11.14
N GLU A 5 -4.66 20.36 12.22
CA GLU A 5 -5.68 19.81 13.11
C GLU A 5 -7.01 19.58 12.39
N ARG A 6 -7.50 20.56 11.61
CA ARG A 6 -8.68 20.36 10.76
C ARG A 6 -8.51 19.21 9.77
N VAL A 7 -7.36 19.12 9.10
CA VAL A 7 -7.09 18.01 8.17
C VAL A 7 -7.12 16.66 8.89
N ALA A 8 -6.56 16.58 10.11
CA ALA A 8 -6.58 15.35 10.89
C ALA A 8 -8.00 14.93 11.29
N VAL A 9 -8.88 15.88 11.65
CA VAL A 9 -10.30 15.62 11.95
C VAL A 9 -11.02 15.08 10.74
N GLU A 10 -10.95 15.77 9.59
CA GLU A 10 -11.60 15.33 8.35
C GLU A 10 -11.08 13.98 7.86
N PHE A 11 -9.77 13.72 8.03
CA PHE A 11 -9.17 12.43 7.72
C PHE A 11 -9.70 11.32 8.65
N GLY A 12 -9.93 11.63 9.93
CA GLY A 12 -10.60 10.72 10.87
C GLY A 12 -12.02 10.36 10.45
N ASP A 13 -12.81 11.33 9.99
CA ASP A 13 -14.16 11.10 9.48
C ASP A 13 -14.16 10.20 8.24
N LEU A 14 -13.17 10.35 7.35
CA LEU A 14 -12.98 9.45 6.21
C LEU A 14 -12.68 8.02 6.65
N LEU A 15 -11.79 7.83 7.62
CA LEU A 15 -11.48 6.50 8.17
C LEU A 15 -12.72 5.85 8.80
N LEU A 16 -13.51 6.62 9.55
CA LEU A 16 -14.76 6.15 10.15
C LEU A 16 -15.79 5.78 9.07
N ALA A 17 -15.91 6.58 8.01
CA ALA A 17 -16.81 6.29 6.89
C ALA A 17 -16.44 4.97 6.19
N ILE A 18 -15.14 4.71 5.96
CA ILE A 18 -14.64 3.46 5.38
C ILE A 18 -14.91 2.26 6.31
N ALA A 19 -14.67 2.41 7.62
CA ALA A 19 -14.98 1.36 8.58
C ALA A 19 -16.49 1.04 8.64
N LYS A 20 -17.36 2.07 8.59
CA LYS A 20 -18.81 1.87 8.52
C LYS A 20 -19.24 1.21 7.20
N LEU A 21 -18.57 1.52 6.10
CA LEU A 21 -18.81 0.86 4.82
C LEU A 21 -18.51 -0.64 4.89
N SER A 22 -17.40 -1.04 5.52
CA SER A 22 -17.09 -2.47 5.69
C SER A 22 -18.20 -3.19 6.47
N MET A 23 -18.76 -2.57 7.51
CA MET A 23 -19.89 -3.12 8.28
C MET A 23 -21.13 -3.29 7.40
N ARG A 24 -21.47 -2.30 6.57
CA ARG A 24 -22.60 -2.38 5.63
C ARG A 24 -22.42 -3.51 4.60
N LEU A 25 -21.19 -3.73 4.18
CA LEU A 25 -20.81 -4.81 3.26
C LEU A 25 -20.61 -6.16 3.97
N LYS A 26 -20.77 -6.23 5.30
CA LYS A 26 -20.54 -7.42 6.14
C LYS A 26 -19.11 -7.97 5.99
N LEU A 27 -18.14 -7.07 5.82
CA LEU A 27 -16.71 -7.39 5.75
C LEU A 27 -16.05 -7.12 7.10
N ASP A 28 -15.14 -8.00 7.51
CA ASP A 28 -14.23 -7.73 8.61
C ASP A 28 -13.14 -6.75 8.16
N ALA A 29 -13.23 -5.50 8.59
CA ALA A 29 -12.33 -4.43 8.17
C ALA A 29 -10.86 -4.72 8.54
N GLU A 30 -10.64 -5.30 9.72
CA GLU A 30 -9.29 -5.61 10.19
C GLU A 30 -8.63 -6.67 9.30
N SER A 31 -9.32 -7.77 9.03
CA SER A 31 -8.81 -8.83 8.14
C SER A 31 -8.61 -8.32 6.72
N ALA A 32 -9.51 -7.49 6.19
CA ALA A 32 -9.37 -6.89 4.87
C ALA A 32 -8.12 -6.00 4.79
N LEU A 33 -7.90 -5.15 5.81
CA LEU A 33 -6.71 -4.31 5.90
C LEU A 33 -5.43 -5.14 6.05
N ARG A 34 -5.44 -6.17 6.90
CA ARG A 34 -4.34 -7.11 7.10
C ARG A 34 -3.95 -7.80 5.79
N GLY A 35 -4.92 -8.25 5.01
CA GLY A 35 -4.70 -8.83 3.68
C GLY A 35 -4.09 -7.83 2.69
N ALA A 36 -4.56 -6.58 2.69
CA ALA A 36 -3.98 -5.52 1.86
C ALA A 36 -2.51 -5.21 2.24
N ILE A 37 -2.21 -5.14 3.53
CA ILE A 37 -0.84 -4.93 4.05
C ILE A 37 0.06 -6.12 3.68
N ALA A 38 -0.41 -7.36 3.84
CA ALA A 38 0.37 -8.55 3.46
C ALA A 38 0.70 -8.56 1.97
N LYS A 39 -0.27 -8.22 1.11
CA LYS A 39 -0.07 -8.07 -0.34
C LYS A 39 0.93 -6.98 -0.68
N PHE A 40 0.86 -5.82 0.00
CA PHE A 40 1.84 -4.75 -0.18
C PHE A 40 3.25 -5.20 0.20
N ARG A 41 3.40 -5.86 1.36
CA ARG A 41 4.69 -6.38 1.84
C ARG A 41 5.30 -7.39 0.87
N ARG A 42 4.49 -8.32 0.34
CA ARG A 42 4.96 -9.29 -0.66
C ARG A 42 5.51 -8.62 -1.91
N ARG A 43 4.76 -7.66 -2.46
CA ARG A 43 5.18 -6.90 -3.66
C ARG A 43 6.43 -6.08 -3.39
N PHE A 44 6.47 -5.38 -2.27
CA PHE A 44 7.65 -4.58 -1.90
C PHE A 44 8.89 -5.47 -1.72
N ALA A 45 8.75 -6.64 -1.09
CA ALA A 45 9.85 -7.60 -0.97
C ALA A 45 10.33 -8.10 -2.34
N ALA A 46 9.44 -8.33 -3.31
CA ALA A 46 9.82 -8.70 -4.67
C ALA A 46 10.63 -7.60 -5.35
N MET A 47 10.16 -6.34 -5.25
CA MET A 47 10.91 -5.18 -5.74
C MET A 47 12.32 -5.11 -5.12
N GLN A 48 12.44 -5.34 -3.82
CA GLN A 48 13.74 -5.35 -3.13
C GLN A 48 14.66 -6.47 -3.63
N ARG A 49 14.14 -7.66 -3.91
CA ARG A 49 14.93 -8.76 -4.51
C ARG A 49 15.46 -8.37 -5.89
N THR A 50 14.59 -7.87 -6.77
CA THR A 50 14.97 -7.41 -8.11
C THR A 50 16.05 -6.32 -8.06
N LEU A 51 15.96 -5.39 -7.11
CA LEU A 51 16.97 -4.35 -6.94
C LEU A 51 18.30 -4.87 -6.40
N ALA A 52 18.24 -5.83 -5.47
CA ALA A 52 19.43 -6.50 -4.96
C ALA A 52 20.19 -7.24 -6.08
N GLU A 53 19.46 -7.94 -6.96
CA GLU A 53 20.02 -8.61 -8.14
C GLU A 53 20.66 -7.63 -9.13
N GLN A 54 20.11 -6.43 -9.25
CA GLN A 54 20.63 -5.36 -10.11
C GLN A 54 21.75 -4.54 -9.44
N GLY A 55 22.04 -4.76 -8.15
CA GLY A 55 22.98 -3.94 -7.39
C GLY A 55 22.56 -2.47 -7.25
N ARG A 56 21.24 -2.20 -7.27
CA ARG A 56 20.67 -0.84 -7.22
C ARG A 56 19.97 -0.60 -5.89
N ASP A 57 19.98 0.65 -5.44
CA ASP A 57 19.23 1.06 -4.25
C ASP A 57 17.87 1.67 -4.63
N PHE A 58 16.84 1.38 -3.83
CA PHE A 58 15.47 1.88 -4.04
C PHE A 58 15.39 3.41 -3.92
N THR A 59 16.20 4.01 -3.03
CA THR A 59 16.16 5.47 -2.82
C THR A 59 16.70 6.24 -4.02
N ALA A 60 17.61 5.63 -4.79
CA ALA A 60 18.20 6.19 -6.00
C ALA A 60 17.28 6.12 -7.23
N LEU A 61 16.16 5.40 -7.15
CA LEU A 61 15.20 5.30 -8.25
C LEU A 61 14.32 6.54 -8.34
N SER A 62 14.09 6.98 -9.58
CA SER A 62 13.04 7.94 -9.91
C SER A 62 11.64 7.36 -9.67
N VAL A 63 10.63 8.22 -9.59
CA VAL A 63 9.23 7.79 -9.42
C VAL A 63 8.78 6.83 -10.54
N PRO A 64 9.04 7.11 -11.84
CA PRO A 64 8.67 6.19 -12.91
C PRO A 64 9.33 4.81 -12.80
N GLU A 65 10.59 4.76 -12.34
CA GLU A 65 11.27 3.48 -12.12
C GLU A 65 10.66 2.69 -10.97
N LYS A 66 10.28 3.37 -9.88
CA LYS A 66 9.56 2.74 -8.75
C LYS A 66 8.21 2.19 -9.20
N GLU A 67 7.49 2.93 -10.04
CA GLU A 67 6.20 2.50 -10.60
C GLU A 67 6.36 1.28 -11.53
N ALA A 68 7.36 1.29 -12.42
CA ALA A 68 7.65 0.16 -13.30
C ALA A 68 8.00 -1.10 -12.50
N LEU A 69 8.84 -0.96 -11.47
CA LEU A 69 9.23 -2.05 -10.59
C LEU A 69 8.03 -2.57 -9.77
N TRP A 70 7.12 -1.69 -9.35
CA TRP A 70 5.89 -2.08 -8.68
C TRP A 70 4.93 -2.83 -9.62
N ALA A 71 4.83 -2.41 -10.88
CA ALA A 71 4.04 -3.11 -11.89
C ALA A 71 4.57 -4.54 -12.12
N GLN A 72 5.89 -4.70 -12.26
CA GLN A 72 6.53 -6.02 -12.37
C GLN A 72 6.24 -6.90 -11.13
N ALA A 73 6.42 -6.35 -9.92
CA ALA A 73 6.14 -7.08 -8.69
C ALA A 73 4.66 -7.45 -8.52
N LYS A 74 3.74 -6.67 -9.09
CA LYS A 74 2.31 -6.97 -9.10
C LYS A 74 2.02 -8.20 -9.97
N ASP A 75 2.63 -8.28 -11.15
CA ASP A 75 2.43 -9.39 -12.10
C ASP A 75 3.00 -10.70 -11.54
N GLU A 76 4.19 -10.68 -10.93
CA GLU A 76 4.78 -11.83 -10.23
C GLU A 76 3.88 -12.32 -9.09
N SER A 77 3.27 -11.40 -8.32
CA SER A 77 2.38 -11.72 -7.19
C SER A 77 0.99 -12.22 -7.57
N ALA A 78 0.64 -12.18 -8.87
CA ALA A 78 -0.63 -12.63 -9.43
C ALA A 78 -0.51 -14.00 -10.13
N ALA A 79 0.71 -14.44 -10.41
CA ALA A 79 1.01 -15.77 -10.94
C ALA A 79 1.12 -16.86 -9.84
N GLU A 80 1.11 -16.45 -8.57
CA GLU A 80 1.00 -17.28 -7.35
C GLU A 80 -0.45 -17.45 -6.91
#